data_AF-A0A351FUH9-F1
#
_entry.id   AF-A0A351FUH9-F1
#
_cell.length_a   1.000
_cell.length_b   1.000
_cell.length_c   1.000
_cell.angle_alpha   90.00
_cell.angle_beta   90.00
_cell.angle_gamma   90.00
#
_symmetry.space_group_name_H-M   'P 1'
#
loop_
_entity.id
_entity.type
_entity.pdbx_description
1 polymer ?
#
loop_
_entity_poly.entity_id
_entity_poly.type
_entity_poly.pdbx_seq_one_letter_code
_entity_poly.pdbx_strand_id
1 'polypeptide(L)'
;VSQVRFELDKFELIPVTEYLGEPLAQALQPGSEFQELLRLYDPNKTTVTVWTYPDSFQEFRQLKDELFRRGYLTASRPLPEGQLIGGSPRGTHSAAQ
;
A
#
# COMPACT_ATOMS: atom_id res chain seq x y z
N VAL A 1 -9.01 -41.41 -3.84
CA VAL A 1 -7.83 -40.66 -3.34
C VAL A 1 -8.30 -39.26 -3.01
N SER A 2 -8.27 -38.85 -1.74
CA SER A 2 -8.64 -37.49 -1.33
C SER A 2 -7.61 -36.49 -1.85
N GLN A 3 -8.06 -35.46 -2.54
CA GLN A 3 -7.20 -34.43 -3.09
C GLN A 3 -6.70 -33.52 -1.96
N VAL A 4 -5.39 -33.47 -1.75
CA VAL A 4 -4.78 -32.52 -0.81
C VAL A 4 -4.80 -31.14 -1.46
N ARG A 5 -5.39 -30.16 -0.77
CA ARG A 5 -5.44 -28.77 -1.22
C ARG A 5 -4.32 -27.99 -0.54
N PHE A 6 -3.47 -27.36 -1.34
CA PHE A 6 -2.48 -26.39 -0.87
C PHE A 6 -3.05 -24.99 -1.03
N GLU A 7 -2.91 -24.18 0.00
CA GLU A 7 -3.30 -22.78 -0.01
C GLU A 7 -2.25 -21.93 0.73
N LEU A 8 -2.20 -20.65 0.41
CA LEU A 8 -1.34 -19.70 1.10
C LEU A 8 -1.88 -19.49 2.51
N ASP A 9 -1.09 -19.72 3.56
CA ASP A 9 -1.50 -19.35 4.91
C ASP A 9 -1.15 -17.88 5.23
N LYS A 10 0.12 -17.48 5.04
CA LYS A 10 0.61 -16.12 5.32
C LYS A 10 1.83 -15.80 4.47
N PHE A 11 2.03 -14.51 4.16
CA PHE A 11 3.30 -13.97 3.69
C PHE A 11 3.71 -12.75 4.52
N GLU A 12 5.02 -12.48 4.56
CA GLU A 12 5.62 -11.27 5.11
C GLU A 12 6.68 -10.76 4.14
N LEU A 13 6.79 -9.44 4.04
CA LEU A 13 7.80 -8.75 3.25
C LEU A 13 8.96 -8.40 4.18
N ILE A 14 10.09 -9.07 3.98
CA ILE A 14 11.32 -8.80 4.72
C ILE A 14 12.14 -7.79 3.90
N PRO A 15 12.44 -6.58 4.44
CA PRO A 15 13.28 -5.63 3.74
C PRO A 15 14.69 -6.19 3.59
N VAL A 16 15.21 -6.17 2.36
CA VAL A 16 16.58 -6.62 2.03
C VAL A 16 17.57 -5.48 1.87
N THR A 17 17.09 -4.23 1.98
CA THR A 17 17.83 -2.98 1.82
C THR A 17 17.14 -1.88 2.61
N GLU A 18 17.87 -0.84 3.00
CA GLU A 18 17.32 0.38 3.61
C GLU A 18 16.70 1.32 2.58
N TYR A 19 17.07 1.18 1.29
CA TYR A 19 16.47 1.94 0.21
C TYR A 19 15.18 1.26 -0.25
N LEU A 20 14.05 1.66 0.35
CA LEU A 20 12.72 1.06 0.12
C LEU A 20 11.87 1.78 -0.93
N GLY A 21 12.38 2.87 -1.52
CA GLY A 21 11.68 3.66 -2.54
C GLY A 21 11.83 5.16 -2.32
N GLU A 22 10.91 5.92 -2.91
CA GLU A 22 10.91 7.38 -2.86
C GLU A 22 10.33 7.89 -1.53
N PRO A 23 11.01 8.84 -0.83
CA PRO A 23 10.39 9.60 0.24
C PRO A 23 9.16 10.36 -0.28
N LEU A 24 8.15 10.59 0.57
CA LEU A 24 6.88 11.18 0.12
C LEU A 24 7.07 12.51 -0.63
N ALA A 25 7.93 13.40 -0.12
CA ALA A 25 8.18 14.69 -0.76
C ALA A 25 8.70 14.57 -2.20
N GLN A 26 9.48 13.53 -2.49
CA GLN A 26 9.95 13.19 -3.84
C GLN A 26 8.83 12.51 -4.64
N ALA A 27 8.15 11.53 -4.05
CA ALA A 27 7.06 10.79 -4.69
C ALA A 27 5.95 11.72 -5.22
N LEU A 28 5.72 12.87 -4.56
CA LEU A 28 4.71 13.85 -5.00
C LEU A 28 5.20 14.80 -6.11
N GLN A 29 6.48 14.80 -6.47
CA GLN A 29 7.01 15.65 -7.55
C GLN A 29 6.59 15.15 -8.93
N PRO A 30 6.45 16.06 -9.92
CA PRO A 30 6.24 15.66 -11.31
C PRO A 30 7.33 14.72 -11.82
N GLY A 31 6.92 13.61 -12.45
CA GLY A 31 7.84 12.63 -13.05
C GLY A 31 8.53 11.68 -12.05
N SER A 32 8.11 11.66 -10.78
CA SER A 32 8.55 10.65 -9.83
C SER A 32 8.12 9.24 -10.26
N GLU A 33 8.78 8.22 -9.72
CA GLU A 33 8.42 6.83 -9.99
C GLU A 33 6.98 6.54 -9.55
N PHE A 34 6.59 7.04 -8.37
CA PHE A 34 5.22 6.94 -7.87
C PHE A 34 4.19 7.53 -8.83
N GLN A 35 4.45 8.73 -9.36
CA GLN A 35 3.52 9.41 -10.27
C GLN A 35 3.39 8.68 -11.59
N GLU A 36 4.51 8.22 -12.16
CA GLU A 36 4.50 7.48 -13.42
C GLU A 36 3.80 6.12 -13.27
N LEU A 37 4.02 5.41 -12.16
CA LEU A 37 3.30 4.17 -11.86
C LEU A 37 1.80 4.41 -11.72
N LEU A 38 1.41 5.45 -10.98
CA LEU A 38 0.00 5.77 -10.75
C LEU A 38 -0.72 6.10 -12.07
N ARG A 39 -0.05 6.70 -13.06
CA ARG A 39 -0.65 7.02 -14.37
C ARG A 39 -1.01 5.79 -15.21
N LEU A 40 -0.47 4.61 -14.90
CA LEU A 40 -0.76 3.38 -15.62
C LEU A 40 -2.13 2.77 -15.26
N TYR A 41 -2.80 3.29 -14.23
CA TYR A 41 -4.06 2.76 -13.72
C TYR A 41 -5.23 3.71 -13.98
N ASP A 42 -6.43 3.16 -14.13
CA ASP A 42 -7.68 3.95 -14.21
C ASP A 42 -8.13 4.30 -12.78
N PRO A 43 -8.18 5.58 -12.38
CA PRO A 43 -8.57 5.99 -11.03
C PRO A 43 -9.98 5.54 -10.66
N ASN A 44 -10.90 5.40 -11.62
CA ASN A 44 -12.28 5.00 -11.34
C ASN A 44 -12.43 3.49 -11.03
N LYS A 45 -11.39 2.70 -11.29
CA LYS A 45 -11.40 1.23 -11.10
C LYS A 45 -10.35 0.76 -10.11
N THR A 46 -9.54 1.68 -9.59
CA THR A 46 -8.35 1.35 -8.80
C THR A 46 -8.48 1.91 -7.40
N THR A 47 -8.34 1.04 -6.40
CA THR A 47 -8.14 1.45 -5.00
C THR A 47 -6.67 1.27 -4.63
N VAL A 48 -6.03 2.33 -4.13
CA VAL A 48 -4.66 2.26 -3.62
C VAL A 48 -4.72 1.82 -2.15
N THR A 49 -4.11 0.67 -1.84
CA THR A 49 -3.94 0.23 -0.45
C THR A 49 -2.61 0.78 0.08
N VAL A 50 -2.64 1.48 1.21
CA VAL A 50 -1.45 2.08 1.84
C VAL A 50 -1.24 1.47 3.22
N TRP A 51 -0.13 0.77 3.41
CA TRP A 51 0.37 0.41 4.73
C TRP A 51 1.14 1.59 5.31
N THR A 52 0.88 1.93 6.57
CA THR A 52 1.49 3.10 7.22
C THR A 52 1.79 2.81 8.68
N TYR A 53 2.99 3.15 9.11
CA TYR A 53 3.42 3.08 10.50
C TYR A 53 3.01 4.37 11.25
N PRO A 54 2.96 4.35 12.60
CA PRO A 54 2.42 5.46 13.39
C PRO A 54 3.17 6.79 13.21
N ASP A 55 4.47 6.74 12.99
CA ASP A 55 5.35 7.88 12.72
C ASP A 55 5.07 8.54 11.37
N SER A 56 4.48 7.82 10.41
CA SER A 56 4.14 8.33 9.07
C SER A 56 2.67 8.72 8.87
N PHE A 57 1.86 8.86 9.93
CA PHE A 57 0.44 9.21 9.78
C PHE A 57 0.19 10.61 9.21
N GLN A 58 1.13 11.54 9.35
CA GLN A 58 1.03 12.86 8.71
C GLN A 58 1.26 12.76 7.20
N GLU A 59 2.29 12.01 6.80
CA GLU A 59 2.62 11.73 5.40
C GLU A 59 1.50 10.95 4.72
N PHE A 60 0.93 9.97 5.42
CA PHE A 60 -0.25 9.23 4.94
C PHE A 60 -1.44 10.15 4.63
N ARG A 61 -1.71 11.16 5.45
CA ARG A 61 -2.79 12.14 5.18
C ARG A 61 -2.51 12.94 3.92
N GLN A 62 -1.28 13.42 3.74
CA GLN A 62 -0.87 14.15 2.53
C GLN A 62 -0.99 13.27 1.27
N LEU A 63 -0.55 12.01 1.36
CA LEU A 63 -0.68 11.05 0.28
C LEU A 63 -2.16 10.76 -0.06
N LYS A 64 -3.01 10.59 0.96
CA LYS A 64 -4.45 10.36 0.76
C LYS A 64 -5.10 11.54 0.05
N ASP A 65 -4.77 12.78 0.43
CA ASP A 65 -5.30 13.99 -0.21
C ASP A 65 -4.84 14.10 -1.69
N GLU A 66 -3.59 13.74 -1.97
CA GLU A 66 -3.07 13.65 -3.35
C GLU A 66 -3.85 12.63 -4.19
N LEU A 67 -3.99 11.40 -3.67
CA LEU A 67 -4.70 10.32 -4.34
C LEU A 67 -6.16 10.70 -4.62
N PHE A 68 -6.83 11.29 -3.63
CA PHE A 68 -8.21 11.76 -3.77
C PHE A 68 -8.34 12.84 -4.86
N ARG A 69 -7.44 13.84 -4.88
CA ARG A 69 -7.45 14.87 -5.94
C ARG A 69 -7.29 14.29 -7.34
N ARG A 70 -6.60 13.15 -7.45
CA ARG A 70 -6.41 12.41 -8.72
C ARG A 70 -7.54 11.43 -9.04
N GLY A 71 -8.55 11.33 -8.18
CA GLY A 71 -9.72 10.45 -8.36
C GLY A 71 -9.53 9.03 -7.85
N TYR A 72 -8.42 8.72 -7.17
CA TYR A 72 -8.20 7.40 -6.59
C TYR A 72 -8.90 7.27 -5.24
N LEU A 73 -9.50 6.11 -5.00
CA LEU A 73 -9.88 5.68 -3.66
C LEU A 73 -8.66 5.14 -2.91
N THR A 74 -8.63 5.36 -1.60
CA THR A 74 -7.53 4.90 -0.73
C THR A 74 -8.06 3.99 0.37
N ALA A 75 -7.48 2.80 0.50
CA ALA A 75 -7.68 1.92 1.65
C ALA A 75 -6.46 2.00 2.56
N SER A 76 -6.64 2.32 3.84
CA SER A 76 -5.53 2.39 4.79
C SER A 76 -5.32 1.08 5.55
N ARG A 77 -4.06 0.79 5.86
CA ARG A 77 -3.61 -0.34 6.66
C ARG A 77 -2.59 0.14 7.70
N PRO A 78 -3.04 0.79 8.78
CA PRO A 78 -2.13 1.16 9.86
C PRO A 78 -1.49 -0.09 10.45
N LEU A 79 -0.18 -0.05 10.64
CA LEU A 79 0.61 -1.14 11.24
C LEU A 79 1.17 -0.67 12.60
N PRO A 80 1.27 -1.57 13.59
CA PRO A 80 2.13 -1.37 14.75
C PRO A 80 3.58 -1.15 14.35
N GLU A 81 4.32 -0.43 15.20
CA GLU A 81 5.76 -0.23 15.02
C GLU A 81 6.51 -1.56 14.95
N GLY A 82 7.45 -1.68 14.01
CA GLY A 82 8.28 -2.87 13.81
C GLY A 82 7.54 -4.09 13.22
N GLN A 83 6.23 -4.00 12.98
CA GLN A 83 5.49 -5.10 12.35
C GLN A 83 5.75 -5.16 10.85
N LEU A 84 6.24 -6.29 10.34
CA LEU A 84 6.44 -6.49 8.91
C LEU A 84 5.12 -6.36 8.13
N ILE A 85 5.20 -5.77 6.93
CA ILE A 85 4.10 -5.77 5.97
C ILE A 85 3.84 -7.22 5.56
N GLY A 86 2.57 -7.64 5.56
CA GLY A 86 2.21 -9.00 5.20
C GLY A 86 0.73 -9.15 4.96
N GLY A 87 0.33 -10.37 4.59
CA GLY A 87 -1.06 -10.72 4.34
C GLY A 87 -1.32 -12.20 4.56
N SER A 88 -2.59 -12.53 4.82
CA SER A 88 -3.09 -13.89 4.93
C SER A 88 -4.53 -13.94 4.40
N PRO A 89 -5.02 -15.08 3.89
CA PRO A 89 -6.42 -15.23 3.54
C PRO A 89 -7.37 -15.12 4.74
N ARG A 90 -6.84 -15.23 5.96
CA ARG A 90 -7.55 -15.06 7.23
C ARG A 90 -7.55 -13.60 7.75
N GLY A 91 -6.92 -12.68 7.02
CA GLY A 91 -6.86 -11.27 7.36
C GLY A 91 -8.14 -10.52 7.04
N THR A 92 -8.12 -9.19 7.21
CA THR A 92 -9.23 -8.31 6.80
C THR A 92 -9.07 -7.91 5.33
N HIS A 93 -10.17 -7.72 4.61
CA HIS A 93 -10.14 -7.20 3.23
C HIS A 93 -9.84 -5.71 3.22
N SER A 94 -9.12 -5.21 2.21
CA SER A 94 -8.90 -3.76 2.06
C SER A 94 -10.21 -3.19 1.53
N ALA A 95 -10.95 -2.47 2.36
CA ALA A 95 -12.12 -1.72 1.92
C ALA A 95 -11.70 -0.26 1.73
N ALA A 96 -11.88 0.26 0.52
CA ALA A 96 -11.80 1.69 0.26
C ALA A 96 -12.85 2.43 1.12
N GLN A 97 -12.50 3.62 1.61
CA GLN A 97 -13.45 4.57 2.21
C GLN A 97 -13.23 5.97 1.63
#